data_AF-A0A2W4JIG6-F1
#
_entry.id   AF-A0A2W4JIG6-F1
#
_cell.length_a   1.000
_cell.length_b   1.000
_cell.length_c   1.000
_cell.angle_alpha   90.00
_cell.angle_beta   90.00
_cell.angle_gamma   90.00
#
_symmetry.space_group_name_H-M   'P 1'
#
loop_
_entity.id
_entity.type
_entity.pdbx_description
1 polymer ?
#
loop_
_entity_poly.entity_id
_entity_poly.type
_entity_poly.pdbx_seq_one_letter_code
_entity_poly.pdbx_strand_id
1 'polypeptide(L)'
;MAATKTFEYTVRDSQGRLQKARIEAPSEAAVSQRLKAMNLAAVSIVEVKTSALSKEIEIPGLSNKIGLKDVSVMARQLATMIQSGLSLLRALTILSEQTENKALARKIQDVRSDVETGVALSAALGKHPETFPPIMINMIRAGEVGGFLDNVLVSIAENFEASVKLRGKVRSAMTYPIVVFIVAILAVVGMLLFIVPVFASMYTELGGDLPALTKVLVGMSTFLKWGGGPIAIALILIAIYWRTNKHKPEFREKVEPFYLKVPVFGILAKKIALARFSRNLSAMLRAGVPIMQALDIVGEASGNIVIERASKDVKESVRTGNSLACR
;
A
#
# COMPACT_ATOMS: atom_id res chain seq x y z
N MET A 1 -27.37 21.95 -38.99
CA MET A 1 -26.55 22.69 -38.01
C MET A 1 -25.12 22.17 -38.12
N ALA A 2 -24.14 23.04 -38.44
CA ALA A 2 -22.75 22.61 -38.62
C ALA A 2 -22.15 22.21 -37.26
N ALA A 3 -21.46 21.06 -37.20
CA ALA A 3 -20.84 20.57 -35.97
C ALA A 3 -19.77 21.56 -35.48
N THR A 4 -19.94 22.07 -34.26
CA THR A 4 -18.96 22.95 -33.61
C THR A 4 -17.72 22.14 -33.24
N LYS A 5 -16.54 22.63 -33.60
CA LYS A 5 -15.25 22.04 -33.27
C LYS A 5 -14.44 22.99 -32.39
N THR A 6 -13.59 22.44 -31.54
CA THR A 6 -12.72 23.24 -30.68
C THR A 6 -11.38 23.48 -31.38
N PHE A 7 -11.02 24.75 -31.54
CA PHE A 7 -9.74 25.17 -32.11
C PHE A 7 -8.89 25.81 -31.02
N GLU A 8 -7.60 25.47 -30.97
CA GLU A 8 -6.62 26.19 -30.18
C GLU A 8 -5.89 27.16 -31.12
N TYR A 9 -5.85 28.43 -30.73
CA TYR A 9 -5.21 29.47 -31.51
C TYR A 9 -4.18 30.20 -30.67
N THR A 10 -3.10 30.62 -31.32
CA THR A 10 -2.10 31.52 -30.73
C THR A 10 -2.24 32.87 -31.41
N VAL A 11 -2.50 33.93 -30.64
CA VAL A 11 -2.51 35.32 -31.12
C VAL A 11 -1.33 36.07 -30.56
N ARG A 12 -0.85 37.06 -31.32
CA ARG A 12 0.13 38.02 -30.83
C ARG A 12 -0.62 39.29 -30.43
N ASP A 13 -0.48 39.72 -29.18
CA ASP A 13 -1.06 40.99 -28.73
C ASP A 13 -0.27 42.20 -29.29
N SER A 14 -0.78 43.41 -29.06
CA SER A 14 -0.14 44.66 -29.50
C SER A 14 1.22 44.95 -28.84
N GLN A 15 1.56 44.24 -27.76
CA GLN A 15 2.85 44.28 -27.07
C GLN A 15 3.80 43.15 -27.52
N GLY A 16 3.41 42.36 -28.53
CA GLY A 16 4.22 41.29 -29.10
C GLY A 16 4.19 39.98 -28.33
N ARG A 17 3.37 39.85 -27.28
CA ARG A 17 3.29 38.63 -26.46
C ARG A 17 2.37 37.61 -27.12
N LEU A 18 2.80 36.35 -27.12
CA LEU A 18 2.00 35.24 -27.63
C LEU A 18 1.02 34.76 -26.55
N GLN A 19 -0.26 34.77 -26.86
CA GLN A 19 -1.31 34.23 -25.99
C GLN A 19 -2.01 33.06 -26.67
N LYS A 20 -2.11 31.94 -25.95
CA LYS A 20 -2.80 30.73 -26.42
C LYS A 20 -4.17 30.63 -25.78
N ALA A 21 -5.20 30.46 -26.59
CA ALA A 21 -6.57 30.31 -26.13
C ALA A 21 -7.33 29.31 -27.00
N ARG A 22 -8.48 28.84 -26.51
CA ARG A 22 -9.35 27.89 -27.20
C ARG A 22 -10.69 28.54 -27.52
N ILE A 23 -11.21 28.27 -28.71
CA ILE A 23 -12.52 28.76 -29.14
C ILE A 23 -13.26 27.68 -29.92
N GLU A 24 -14.57 27.63 -29.72
CA GLU A 24 -15.45 26.76 -30.47
C GLU A 24 -15.97 27.47 -31.72
N ALA A 25 -15.74 26.85 -32.88
CA ALA A 25 -16.13 27.39 -34.17
C ALA A 25 -16.45 26.25 -35.15
N PRO A 26 -17.25 26.51 -36.20
CA PRO A 26 -17.55 25.50 -37.21
C PRO A 26 -16.37 25.20 -38.15
N SER A 27 -15.39 26.11 -38.28
CA SER A 27 -14.22 25.96 -39.16
C SER A 27 -13.08 26.88 -38.74
N GLU A 28 -11.86 26.59 -39.19
CA GLU A 28 -10.68 27.45 -39.01
C GLU A 28 -10.91 28.86 -39.60
N ALA A 29 -11.59 28.96 -40.74
CA ALA A 29 -11.94 30.24 -41.36
C ALA A 29 -12.84 31.10 -40.44
N ALA A 30 -13.78 30.47 -39.72
CA ALA A 30 -14.63 31.16 -38.76
C ALA A 30 -13.85 31.64 -37.52
N VAL A 31 -12.82 30.90 -37.09
CA VAL A 31 -11.90 31.35 -36.03
C VAL A 31 -11.11 32.57 -36.50
N SER A 32 -10.50 32.50 -37.68
CA SER A 32 -9.74 33.61 -38.27
C SER A 32 -10.59 34.88 -38.42
N GLN A 33 -11.84 34.74 -38.87
CA GLN A 33 -12.76 35.86 -39.01
C GLN A 33 -13.15 36.49 -37.66
N ARG A 34 -13.37 35.68 -36.61
CA ARG A 34 -13.63 36.19 -35.25
C ARG A 34 -12.41 36.90 -34.66
N LEU A 35 -11.21 36.36 -34.86
CA LEU A 35 -9.97 36.99 -34.38
C LEU A 35 -9.70 38.33 -35.09
N LYS A 36 -9.96 38.40 -36.40
CA LYS A 36 -9.92 39.65 -37.16
C LYS A 36 -10.92 40.68 -36.65
N ALA A 37 -12.15 40.27 -36.30
CA ALA A 37 -13.16 41.17 -35.71
C ALA A 37 -12.73 41.71 -34.34
N MET A 38 -11.84 41.01 -33.63
CA MET A 38 -11.23 41.45 -32.36
C MET A 38 -9.91 42.21 -32.57
N ASN A 39 -9.54 42.57 -33.80
CA ASN A 39 -8.24 43.18 -34.16
C ASN A 39 -7.01 42.36 -33.73
N LEU A 40 -7.14 41.03 -33.64
CA LEU A 40 -6.05 40.12 -33.27
C LEU A 40 -5.59 39.31 -34.49
N ALA A 41 -4.28 39.27 -34.72
CA ALA A 41 -3.69 38.43 -35.77
C ALA A 41 -3.33 37.05 -35.22
N ALA A 42 -3.90 36.00 -35.82
CA ALA A 42 -3.56 34.63 -35.48
C ALA A 42 -2.17 34.26 -36.04
N VAL A 43 -1.31 33.73 -35.18
CA VAL A 43 0.00 33.16 -35.54
C VAL A 43 -0.14 31.69 -35.93
N SER A 44 -1.05 30.97 -35.26
CA SER A 44 -1.41 29.60 -35.62
C SER A 44 -2.84 29.30 -35.16
N ILE A 45 -3.56 28.52 -35.96
CA ILE A 45 -4.87 27.97 -35.61
C ILE A 45 -4.78 26.46 -35.85
N VAL A 46 -5.05 25.65 -34.83
CA VAL A 46 -4.99 24.19 -34.93
C VAL A 46 -6.30 23.62 -34.43
N GLU A 47 -6.94 22.78 -35.25
CA GLU A 47 -8.11 22.01 -34.82
C GLU A 47 -7.69 21.03 -33.73
N VAL A 48 -8.16 21.26 -32.49
CA VAL A 48 -7.97 20.29 -31.43
C VAL A 48 -9.08 19.28 -31.59
N LYS A 49 -8.75 18.14 -32.23
CA LYS A 49 -9.55 16.94 -32.08
C LYS A 49 -9.64 16.69 -30.58
N THR A 50 -10.81 16.93 -29.99
CA THR A 50 -11.07 16.68 -28.57
C THR A 50 -11.08 15.17 -28.41
N SER A 51 -9.89 14.59 -28.40
CA SER A 51 -9.68 13.21 -28.05
C SER A 51 -9.94 13.14 -26.55
N ALA A 52 -11.05 12.52 -26.18
CA ALA A 52 -11.39 12.20 -24.79
C ALA A 52 -10.28 11.40 -24.06
N LEU A 53 -9.22 10.99 -24.78
CA LEU A 53 -8.02 10.31 -24.29
C LEU A 53 -6.92 11.24 -23.76
N SER A 54 -7.05 12.58 -23.89
CA SER A 54 -6.10 13.55 -23.32
C SER A 54 -6.53 14.08 -21.94
N LYS A 55 -7.66 13.60 -21.42
CA LYS A 55 -7.91 13.67 -19.97
C LYS A 55 -6.95 12.65 -19.38
N GLU A 56 -5.96 13.11 -18.63
CA GLU A 56 -5.06 12.28 -17.83
C GLU A 56 -5.88 11.13 -17.24
N ILE A 57 -5.69 9.92 -17.77
CA ILE A 57 -6.46 8.75 -17.36
C ILE A 57 -5.92 8.39 -15.97
N GLU A 58 -6.42 9.06 -14.94
CA GLU A 58 -6.37 8.56 -13.59
C GLU A 58 -7.22 7.29 -13.58
N ILE A 59 -6.62 6.15 -13.91
CA ILE A 59 -7.26 4.84 -13.76
C ILE A 59 -7.60 4.71 -12.27
N PRO A 60 -8.90 4.71 -11.87
CA PRO A 60 -9.28 4.61 -10.48
C PRO A 60 -8.79 3.24 -9.97
N GLY A 61 -7.76 3.25 -9.14
CA GLY A 61 -7.19 2.03 -8.53
C GLY A 61 -5.78 1.62 -9.00
N LEU A 62 -5.19 2.26 -10.03
CA LEU A 62 -3.79 1.99 -10.44
C LEU A 62 -2.79 3.05 -9.97
N SER A 63 -3.22 4.22 -9.50
CA SER A 63 -2.31 5.26 -9.01
C SER A 63 -2.06 5.14 -7.49
N ASN A 64 -0.80 4.91 -7.16
CA ASN A 64 -0.14 5.28 -5.90
C ASN A 64 -0.69 4.70 -4.59
N LYS A 65 -0.64 3.36 -4.46
CA LYS A 65 -0.78 2.72 -3.14
C LYS A 65 0.31 3.21 -2.19
N ILE A 66 -0.10 3.87 -1.11
CA ILE A 66 0.82 4.39 -0.10
C ILE A 66 1.44 3.23 0.69
N GLY A 67 2.76 3.13 0.65
CA GLY A 67 3.52 2.08 1.35
C GLY A 67 3.96 2.50 2.75
N LEU A 68 4.35 1.53 3.57
CA LEU A 68 4.96 1.80 4.88
C LEU A 68 6.24 2.66 4.76
N LYS A 69 7.00 2.48 3.67
CA LYS A 69 8.22 3.26 3.40
C LYS A 69 7.89 4.73 3.24
N ASP A 70 6.84 5.06 2.49
CA ASP A 70 6.42 6.45 2.24
C ASP A 70 6.03 7.13 3.57
N VAL A 71 5.24 6.45 4.41
CA VAL A 71 4.87 6.95 5.75
C VAL A 71 6.08 7.10 6.65
N SER A 72 7.05 6.17 6.58
CA SER A 72 8.29 6.25 7.36
C SER A 72 9.16 7.44 6.96
N VAL A 73 9.29 7.71 5.66
CA VAL A 73 10.08 8.85 5.15
C VAL A 73 9.40 10.16 5.53
N MET A 74 8.08 10.26 5.33
CA MET A 74 7.30 11.42 5.73
C MET A 74 7.42 11.69 7.24
N ALA A 75 7.28 10.67 8.08
CA ALA A 75 7.42 10.81 9.52
C ALA A 75 8.82 11.31 9.93
N ARG A 76 9.88 10.79 9.29
CA ARG A 76 11.26 11.25 9.53
C ARG A 76 11.45 12.70 9.09
N GLN A 77 11.02 13.07 7.90
CA GLN A 77 11.14 14.44 7.40
C GLN A 77 10.37 15.44 8.28
N LEU A 78 9.14 15.08 8.69
CA LEU A 78 8.33 15.88 9.62
C LEU A 78 9.07 16.06 10.95
N ALA A 79 9.56 14.97 11.55
CA ALA A 79 10.30 15.02 12.80
C ALA A 79 11.54 15.93 12.71
N THR A 80 12.33 15.81 11.65
CA THR A 80 13.53 16.63 11.45
C THR A 80 13.19 18.13 11.34
N MET A 81 12.15 18.49 10.57
CA MET A 81 11.76 19.89 10.40
C MET A 81 11.21 20.51 11.69
N ILE A 82 10.41 19.76 12.45
CA ILE A 82 9.87 20.24 13.73
C ILE A 82 11.01 20.39 14.75
N GLN A 83 11.94 19.44 14.80
CA GLN A 83 13.11 19.51 15.68
C GLN A 83 14.03 20.69 15.34
N SER A 84 14.11 21.08 14.07
CA SER A 84 14.84 22.27 13.64
C SER A 84 14.08 23.58 13.87
N GLY A 85 12.91 23.53 14.54
CA GLY A 85 12.13 24.71 14.91
C GLY A 85 11.21 25.26 13.82
N LEU A 86 10.96 24.53 12.73
CA LEU A 86 9.93 24.96 11.77
C LEU A 86 8.54 24.83 12.40
N SER A 87 7.63 25.73 12.05
CA SER A 87 6.23 25.59 12.43
C SER A 87 5.60 24.36 11.76
N LEU A 88 4.62 23.76 12.43
CA LEU A 88 3.93 22.58 11.92
C LEU A 88 3.32 22.80 10.54
N LEU A 89 2.64 23.95 10.34
CA LEU A 89 2.07 24.30 9.05
C LEU A 89 3.15 24.41 7.96
N ARG A 90 4.29 25.04 8.24
CA ARG A 90 5.37 25.16 7.27
C ARG A 90 5.96 23.80 6.92
N ALA A 91 6.17 22.94 7.91
CA ALA A 91 6.65 21.58 7.69
C ALA A 91 5.67 20.76 6.83
N LEU A 92 4.37 20.85 7.10
CA LEU A 92 3.33 20.18 6.30
C LEU A 92 3.26 20.72 4.87
N THR A 93 3.44 22.02 4.65
CA THR A 93 3.55 22.59 3.29
C THR A 93 4.71 21.98 2.52
N ILE A 94 5.91 22.00 3.12
CA ILE A 94 7.12 21.45 2.48
C ILE A 94 6.94 19.95 2.18
N LEU A 95 6.38 19.18 3.12
CA LEU A 95 6.09 17.76 2.91
C LEU A 95 5.11 17.53 1.76
N SER A 96 4.04 18.32 1.68
CA SER A 96 3.05 18.19 0.61
C SER A 96 3.65 18.45 -0.78
N GLU A 97 4.65 19.34 -0.87
CA GLU A 97 5.34 19.69 -2.12
C GLU A 97 6.45 18.70 -2.48
N GLN A 98 7.16 18.14 -1.48
CA GLN A 98 8.32 17.26 -1.70
C GLN A 98 7.98 15.78 -1.75
N THR A 99 6.76 15.38 -1.38
CA THR A 99 6.37 13.97 -1.38
C THR A 99 6.21 13.44 -2.81
N GLU A 100 7.04 12.46 -3.19
CA GLU A 100 6.99 11.82 -4.52
C GLU A 100 5.66 11.11 -4.78
N ASN A 101 5.10 10.46 -3.75
CA ASN A 101 3.83 9.75 -3.85
C ASN A 101 2.66 10.76 -3.87
N LYS A 102 2.09 11.01 -5.05
CA LYS A 102 0.96 11.95 -5.24
C LYS A 102 -0.24 11.66 -4.32
N ALA A 103 -0.53 10.39 -4.00
CA ALA A 103 -1.66 10.05 -3.13
C ALA A 103 -1.36 10.43 -1.68
N LEU A 104 -0.12 10.24 -1.22
CA LEU A 104 0.30 10.70 0.11
C LEU A 104 0.36 12.23 0.17
N ALA A 105 0.89 12.89 -0.87
CA ALA A 105 0.95 14.35 -0.97
C ALA A 105 -0.45 14.99 -0.82
N ARG A 106 -1.47 14.45 -1.52
CA ARG A 106 -2.87 14.88 -1.38
C ARG A 106 -3.38 14.75 0.06
N LYS A 107 -3.10 13.64 0.75
CA LYS A 107 -3.52 13.47 2.15
C LYS A 107 -2.78 14.41 3.11
N ILE A 108 -1.50 14.68 2.88
CA ILE A 108 -0.74 15.65 3.67
C ILE A 108 -1.31 17.06 3.45
N GLN A 109 -1.69 17.38 2.22
CA GLN A 109 -2.34 18.64 1.86
C GLN A 109 -3.69 18.81 2.59
N ASP A 110 -4.52 17.76 2.62
CA ASP A 110 -5.79 17.77 3.37
C ASP A 110 -5.54 17.99 4.87
N VAL A 111 -4.58 17.25 5.45
CA VAL A 111 -4.17 17.41 6.85
C VAL A 111 -3.66 18.81 7.13
N ARG A 112 -2.87 19.39 6.23
CA ARG A 112 -2.37 20.77 6.35
C ARG A 112 -3.51 21.77 6.41
N SER A 113 -4.48 21.66 5.50
CA SER A 113 -5.64 22.56 5.46
C SER A 113 -6.48 22.45 6.74
N ASP A 114 -6.67 21.25 7.28
CA ASP A 114 -7.33 21.06 8.57
C ASP A 114 -6.58 21.76 9.71
N VAL A 115 -5.26 21.56 9.79
CA VAL A 115 -4.42 22.20 10.83
C VAL A 115 -4.41 23.73 10.68
N GLU A 116 -4.46 24.24 9.44
CA GLU A 116 -4.53 25.68 9.15
C GLU A 116 -5.83 26.29 9.68
N THR A 117 -6.92 25.54 9.65
CA THR A 117 -8.20 25.93 10.26
C THR A 117 -8.29 25.71 11.78
N GLY A 118 -7.21 25.22 12.41
CA GLY A 118 -7.12 25.03 13.86
C GLY A 118 -7.52 23.63 14.35
N VAL A 119 -7.72 22.66 13.46
CA VAL A 119 -7.94 21.26 13.86
C VAL A 119 -6.62 20.66 14.38
N ALA A 120 -6.67 19.90 15.47
CA ALA A 120 -5.52 19.17 15.97
C ALA A 120 -4.95 18.21 14.91
N LEU A 121 -3.62 18.09 14.82
CA LEU A 121 -2.92 17.21 13.89
C LEU A 121 -3.37 15.74 14.05
N SER A 122 -3.56 15.27 15.30
CA SER A 122 -4.05 13.91 15.53
C SER A 122 -5.47 13.68 14.97
N ALA A 123 -6.34 14.68 15.05
CA ALA A 123 -7.69 14.61 14.50
C ALA A 123 -7.68 14.65 12.97
N ALA A 124 -6.87 15.52 12.38
CA ALA A 124 -6.69 15.63 10.93
C ALA A 124 -6.15 14.32 10.32
N LEU A 125 -5.09 13.75 10.90
CA LEU A 125 -4.56 12.44 10.48
C LEU A 125 -5.59 11.32 10.69
N GLY A 126 -6.43 11.43 11.71
CA GLY A 126 -7.50 10.48 12.01
C GLY A 126 -8.57 10.36 10.91
N LYS A 127 -8.70 11.36 10.02
CA LYS A 127 -9.58 11.29 8.85
C LYS A 127 -9.10 10.33 7.76
N HIS A 128 -7.83 9.88 7.82
CA HIS A 128 -7.22 8.99 6.83
C HIS A 128 -6.61 7.72 7.47
N PRO A 129 -7.40 6.88 8.16
CA PRO A 129 -6.92 5.71 8.91
C PRO A 129 -6.28 4.62 8.02
N GLU A 130 -6.58 4.62 6.72
CA GLU A 130 -5.98 3.72 5.72
C GLU A 130 -4.51 4.05 5.42
N THR A 131 -4.08 5.28 5.74
CA THR A 131 -2.69 5.74 5.55
C THR A 131 -1.97 5.90 6.87
N PHE A 132 -2.61 6.54 7.85
CA PHE A 132 -1.99 6.82 9.15
C PHE A 132 -2.49 5.82 10.18
N PRO A 133 -1.64 4.89 10.65
CA PRO A 133 -2.09 3.84 11.54
C PRO A 133 -2.43 4.40 12.94
N PRO A 134 -3.31 3.73 13.70
CA PRO A 134 -3.76 4.18 15.02
C PRO A 134 -2.62 4.50 16.00
N ILE A 135 -1.51 3.77 15.94
CA ILE A 135 -0.33 4.04 16.77
C ILE A 135 0.23 5.44 16.54
N MET A 136 0.31 5.90 15.29
CA MET A 136 0.82 7.24 14.96
C MET A 136 -0.14 8.32 15.47
N ILE A 137 -1.44 8.14 15.20
CA ILE A 137 -2.48 9.10 15.59
C ILE A 137 -2.51 9.30 17.11
N ASN A 138 -2.47 8.19 17.87
CA ASN A 138 -2.55 8.26 19.33
C ASN A 138 -1.25 8.75 19.97
N MET A 139 -0.08 8.42 19.40
CA MET A 139 1.18 9.01 19.84
C MET A 139 1.17 10.53 19.64
N ILE A 140 0.80 11.00 18.45
CA ILE A 140 0.68 12.44 18.16
C ILE A 140 -0.29 13.11 19.12
N ARG A 141 -1.46 12.51 19.37
CA ARG A 141 -2.43 13.03 20.34
C ARG A 141 -1.82 13.22 21.74
N ALA A 142 -1.06 12.24 22.23
CA ALA A 142 -0.39 12.36 23.52
C ALA A 142 0.66 13.48 23.51
N GLY A 143 1.41 13.62 22.42
CA GLY A 143 2.38 14.71 22.23
C GLY A 143 1.73 16.10 22.15
N GLU A 144 0.56 16.21 21.52
CA GLU A 144 -0.22 17.45 21.45
C GLU A 144 -0.75 17.87 22.82
N VAL A 145 -1.35 16.93 23.56
CA VAL A 145 -1.88 17.20 24.91
C VAL A 145 -0.75 17.49 25.91
N GLY A 146 0.37 16.79 25.78
CA GLY A 146 1.51 16.92 26.67
C GLY A 146 2.51 18.01 26.31
N GLY A 147 2.39 18.64 25.13
CA GLY A 147 3.28 19.71 24.69
C GLY A 147 4.69 19.26 24.28
N PHE A 148 4.89 17.98 23.98
CA PHE A 148 6.19 17.39 23.60
C PHE A 148 6.12 16.68 22.22
N LEU A 149 5.39 17.30 21.28
CA LEU A 149 5.14 16.77 19.93
C LEU A 149 6.44 16.49 19.15
N ASP A 150 7.46 17.31 19.34
CA ASP A 150 8.81 17.16 18.77
C ASP A 150 9.42 15.77 19.10
N ASN A 151 9.44 15.38 20.37
CA ASN A 151 9.98 14.11 20.84
C ASN A 151 9.13 12.91 20.38
N VAL A 152 7.82 13.11 20.32
CA VAL A 152 6.89 12.10 19.81
C VAL A 152 7.13 11.83 18.32
N LEU A 153 7.28 12.86 17.49
CA LEU A 153 7.51 12.71 16.06
C LEU A 153 8.81 11.95 15.78
N VAL A 154 9.88 12.22 16.55
CA VAL A 154 11.13 11.45 16.47
C VAL A 154 10.89 9.97 16.81
N SER A 155 10.18 9.69 17.90
CA SER A 155 9.84 8.32 18.31
C SER A 155 9.01 7.58 17.25
N ILE A 156 8.08 8.27 16.59
CA ILE A 156 7.27 7.74 15.50
C ILE A 156 8.16 7.40 14.29
N ALA A 157 9.05 8.32 13.90
CA ALA A 157 9.97 8.12 12.78
C ALA A 157 10.87 6.90 13.00
N GLU A 158 11.52 6.81 14.17
CA GLU A 158 12.38 5.66 14.53
C GLU A 158 11.61 4.34 14.52
N ASN A 159 10.37 4.33 15.03
CA ASN A 159 9.56 3.13 15.07
C ASN A 159 9.20 2.63 13.65
N PHE A 160 8.82 3.55 12.75
CA PHE A 160 8.50 3.19 11.38
C PHE A 160 9.75 2.79 10.58
N GLU A 161 10.89 3.46 10.78
CA GLU A 161 12.15 3.07 10.14
C GLU A 161 12.58 1.67 10.57
N ALA A 162 12.50 1.36 11.85
CA ALA A 162 12.79 0.03 12.37
C ALA A 162 11.83 -1.02 11.82
N SER A 163 10.56 -0.66 11.58
CA SER A 163 9.56 -1.53 10.95
C SER A 163 9.84 -1.77 9.47
N VAL A 164 10.25 -0.73 8.72
CA VAL A 164 10.68 -0.83 7.32
C VAL A 164 11.93 -1.69 7.21
N LYS A 165 12.93 -1.46 8.06
CA LYS A 165 14.18 -2.24 8.10
C LYS A 165 13.92 -3.71 8.40
N LEU A 166 13.04 -4.01 9.36
CA LEU A 166 12.65 -5.38 9.68
C LEU A 166 11.96 -6.06 8.50
N ARG A 167 10.98 -5.40 7.86
CA ARG A 167 10.30 -5.94 6.66
C ARG A 167 11.27 -6.14 5.50
N GLY A 168 12.22 -5.24 5.30
CA GLY A 168 13.27 -5.36 4.30
C GLY A 168 14.15 -6.59 4.53
N LYS A 169 14.61 -6.81 5.77
CA LYS A 169 15.39 -8.00 6.15
C LYS A 169 14.62 -9.29 5.92
N VAL A 170 13.35 -9.35 6.35
CA VAL A 170 12.49 -10.52 6.14
C VAL A 170 12.29 -10.79 4.65
N ARG A 171 12.01 -9.76 3.86
CA ARG A 171 11.85 -9.89 2.41
C ARG A 171 13.12 -10.43 1.76
N SER A 172 14.27 -9.84 2.08
CA SER A 172 15.57 -10.25 1.52
C SER A 172 15.91 -11.70 1.88
N ALA A 173 15.70 -12.13 3.12
CA ALA A 173 15.94 -13.51 3.54
C ALA A 173 15.00 -14.52 2.86
N MET A 174 13.78 -14.10 2.51
CA MET A 174 12.78 -14.94 1.84
C MET A 174 12.92 -14.97 0.32
N THR A 175 13.60 -14.00 -0.30
CA THR A 175 13.73 -13.91 -1.76
C THR A 175 14.35 -15.17 -2.35
N TYR A 176 15.48 -15.64 -1.82
CA TYR A 176 16.18 -16.81 -2.37
C TYR A 176 15.35 -18.11 -2.25
N PRO A 177 14.83 -18.48 -1.07
CA PRO A 177 13.96 -19.66 -0.94
C PRO A 177 12.76 -19.64 -1.89
N ILE A 178 12.10 -18.49 -2.05
CA ILE A 178 10.93 -18.35 -2.93
C ILE A 178 11.34 -18.55 -4.40
N VAL A 179 12.42 -17.92 -4.85
CA VAL A 179 12.88 -18.03 -6.24
C VAL A 179 13.27 -19.47 -6.57
N VAL A 180 14.07 -20.13 -5.72
CA VAL A 180 14.48 -21.52 -5.92
C VAL A 180 13.26 -22.45 -5.91
N PHE A 181 12.31 -22.23 -5.01
CA PHE A 181 11.09 -23.03 -4.93
C PHE A 181 10.23 -22.89 -6.19
N ILE A 182 10.09 -21.67 -6.73
CA ILE A 182 9.37 -21.44 -8.00
C ILE A 182 10.07 -22.16 -9.15
N VAL A 183 11.40 -22.04 -9.27
CA VAL A 183 12.17 -22.72 -10.32
C VAL A 183 12.04 -24.24 -10.20
N ALA A 184 12.12 -24.79 -8.99
CA ALA A 184 11.93 -26.22 -8.74
C ALA A 184 10.53 -26.69 -9.16
N ILE A 185 9.47 -25.95 -8.79
CA ILE A 185 8.10 -26.26 -9.22
C ILE A 185 7.99 -26.22 -10.74
N LEU A 186 8.50 -25.18 -11.39
CA LEU A 186 8.45 -25.06 -12.85
C LEU A 186 9.17 -26.22 -13.55
N ALA A 187 10.33 -26.63 -13.03
CA ALA A 187 11.07 -27.78 -13.55
C ALA A 187 10.27 -29.10 -13.40
N VAL A 188 9.69 -29.35 -12.22
CA VAL A 188 8.84 -30.53 -11.99
C VAL A 188 7.60 -30.51 -12.88
N VAL A 189 6.92 -29.37 -12.99
CA VAL A 189 5.75 -29.21 -13.87
C VAL A 189 6.12 -29.45 -15.32
N GLY A 190 7.23 -28.89 -15.81
CA GLY A 190 7.72 -29.13 -17.17
C GLY A 190 8.04 -30.61 -17.41
N MET A 191 8.73 -31.26 -16.46
CA MET A 191 9.01 -32.70 -16.54
C MET A 191 7.72 -33.52 -16.62
N LEU A 192 6.71 -33.22 -15.79
CA LEU A 192 5.43 -33.94 -15.82
C LEU A 192 4.66 -33.69 -17.12
N LEU A 193 4.66 -32.47 -17.66
CA LEU A 193 3.87 -32.14 -18.85
C LEU A 193 4.49 -32.61 -20.17
N PHE A 194 5.82 -32.58 -20.28
CA PHE A 194 6.53 -32.88 -21.53
C PHE A 194 7.27 -34.22 -21.50
N ILE A 195 7.98 -34.54 -20.43
CA ILE A 195 8.89 -35.70 -20.39
C ILE A 195 8.13 -37.00 -20.07
N VAL A 196 7.30 -37.00 -19.02
CA VAL A 196 6.55 -38.20 -18.58
C VAL A 196 5.66 -38.81 -19.69
N PRO A 197 4.93 -38.02 -20.50
CA PRO A 197 4.10 -38.59 -21.58
C PRO A 197 4.91 -39.27 -22.67
N VAL A 198 6.10 -38.77 -23.00
CA VAL A 198 7.00 -39.37 -24.00
C VAL A 198 7.50 -40.73 -23.52
N PHE A 199 7.85 -40.84 -22.23
CA PHE A 199 8.20 -42.14 -21.64
C PHE A 199 7.00 -43.09 -21.61
N ALA A 200 5.80 -42.58 -21.31
CA ALA A 200 4.59 -43.40 -21.31
C ALA A 200 4.30 -44.00 -22.70
N SER A 201 4.40 -43.21 -23.77
CA SER A 201 4.18 -43.69 -25.14
C SER A 201 5.23 -44.71 -25.58
N MET A 202 6.50 -44.48 -25.25
CA MET A 202 7.59 -45.41 -25.56
C MET A 202 7.38 -46.79 -24.89
N TYR A 203 6.93 -46.81 -23.64
CA TYR A 203 6.64 -48.08 -22.94
C TYR A 203 5.47 -48.84 -23.56
N THR A 204 4.42 -48.13 -23.99
CA THR A 204 3.28 -48.77 -24.66
C THR A 204 3.66 -49.35 -26.03
N GLU A 205 4.58 -48.73 -26.76
CA GLU A 205 5.08 -49.24 -28.04
C GLU A 205 5.94 -50.51 -27.88
N LEU A 206 6.66 -50.63 -26.76
CA LEU A 206 7.47 -51.80 -26.43
C LEU A 206 6.65 -53.01 -25.93
N GLY A 207 5.31 -52.90 -25.86
CA GLY A 207 4.42 -53.97 -25.40
C GLY A 207 4.53 -54.29 -23.91
N GLY A 208 5.14 -53.40 -23.13
CA GLY A 208 5.37 -53.56 -21.69
C GLY A 208 4.32 -52.83 -20.86
N ASP A 209 3.96 -53.43 -19.73
CA ASP A 209 3.09 -52.80 -18.74
C ASP A 209 3.89 -51.80 -17.89
N LEU A 210 3.35 -50.60 -17.67
CA LEU A 210 4.04 -49.57 -16.89
C LEU A 210 4.17 -50.00 -15.41
N PRO A 211 5.36 -49.86 -14.77
CA PRO A 211 5.51 -50.06 -13.34
C PRO A 211 4.59 -49.14 -12.52
N ALA A 212 4.20 -49.57 -11.32
CA ALA A 212 3.24 -48.85 -10.48
C ALA A 212 3.63 -47.39 -10.20
N LEU A 213 4.92 -47.12 -9.95
CA LEU A 213 5.43 -45.76 -9.73
C LEU A 213 5.25 -44.88 -10.98
N THR A 214 5.51 -45.40 -12.18
CA THR A 214 5.34 -44.65 -13.43
C THR A 214 3.87 -44.39 -13.73
N LYS A 215 2.97 -45.32 -13.40
CA LYS A 215 1.50 -45.11 -13.51
C LYS A 215 1.04 -43.93 -12.64
N VAL A 216 1.60 -43.76 -11.44
CA VAL A 216 1.34 -42.58 -10.58
C VAL A 216 1.82 -41.29 -11.23
N LEU A 217 3.05 -41.25 -11.77
CA LEU A 217 3.57 -40.05 -12.45
C LEU A 217 2.74 -39.68 -13.70
N VAL A 218 2.33 -40.67 -14.49
CA VAL A 218 1.46 -40.45 -15.66
C VAL A 218 0.09 -39.92 -15.21
N GLY A 219 -0.47 -40.46 -14.12
CA GLY A 219 -1.70 -39.93 -13.50
C GLY A 219 -1.57 -38.49 -13.02
N MET A 220 -0.44 -38.12 -12.42
CA MET A 220 -0.16 -36.73 -12.04
C MET A 220 -0.02 -35.81 -13.26
N SER A 221 0.62 -36.30 -14.33
CA SER A 221 0.74 -35.58 -15.61
C SER A 221 -0.62 -35.30 -16.24
N THR A 222 -1.49 -36.30 -16.33
CA THR A 222 -2.84 -36.14 -16.90
C THR A 222 -3.71 -35.24 -16.03
N PHE A 223 -3.63 -35.38 -14.69
CA PHE A 223 -4.29 -34.46 -13.75
C PHE A 223 -3.80 -33.03 -13.93
N LEU A 224 -2.51 -32.79 -14.15
CA LEU A 224 -1.98 -31.45 -14.35
C LEU A 224 -2.38 -30.86 -15.72
N LYS A 225 -2.43 -31.68 -16.78
CA LYS A 225 -2.88 -31.26 -18.13
C LYS A 225 -4.34 -30.83 -18.14
N TRP A 226 -5.22 -31.61 -17.51
CA TRP A 226 -6.67 -31.36 -17.53
C TRP A 226 -7.14 -30.48 -16.35
N GLY A 227 -6.52 -30.66 -15.19
CA GLY A 227 -6.78 -29.92 -13.96
C GLY A 227 -6.04 -28.59 -13.84
N GLY A 228 -5.03 -28.31 -14.68
CA GLY A 228 -4.24 -27.07 -14.60
C GLY A 228 -5.09 -25.79 -14.70
N GLY A 229 -6.06 -25.76 -15.62
CA GLY A 229 -7.02 -24.66 -15.75
C GLY A 229 -7.92 -24.50 -14.51
N PRO A 230 -8.65 -25.55 -14.09
CA PRO A 230 -9.44 -25.52 -12.85
C PRO A 230 -8.64 -25.17 -11.59
N ILE A 231 -7.41 -25.67 -11.45
CA ILE A 231 -6.51 -25.34 -10.33
C ILE A 231 -6.13 -23.86 -10.36
N ALA A 232 -5.78 -23.30 -11.52
CA ALA A 232 -5.47 -21.88 -11.65
C ALA A 232 -6.68 -21.01 -11.26
N ILE A 233 -7.89 -21.38 -11.72
CA ILE A 233 -9.13 -20.70 -11.34
C ILE A 233 -9.37 -20.83 -9.83
N ALA A 234 -9.23 -22.01 -9.25
CA ALA A 234 -9.38 -22.24 -7.82
C ALA A 234 -8.39 -21.40 -7.01
N LEU A 235 -7.12 -21.32 -7.42
CA LEU A 235 -6.11 -20.48 -6.78
C LEU A 235 -6.47 -18.99 -6.86
N ILE A 236 -6.99 -18.52 -7.99
CA ILE A 236 -7.47 -17.14 -8.15
C ILE A 236 -8.66 -16.87 -7.22
N LEU A 237 -9.64 -17.78 -7.17
CA LEU A 237 -10.80 -17.65 -6.28
C LEU A 237 -10.39 -17.67 -4.81
N ILE A 238 -9.47 -18.55 -4.42
CA ILE A 238 -8.90 -18.58 -3.07
C ILE A 238 -8.16 -17.28 -2.77
N ALA A 239 -7.37 -16.75 -3.72
CA ALA A 239 -6.65 -15.49 -3.53
C ALA A 239 -7.60 -14.29 -3.39
N ILE A 240 -8.69 -14.26 -4.17
CA ILE A 240 -9.74 -13.23 -4.05
C ILE A 240 -10.44 -13.36 -2.71
N TYR A 241 -10.90 -14.56 -2.34
CA TYR A 241 -11.55 -14.86 -1.06
C TYR A 241 -10.66 -14.49 0.13
N TRP A 242 -9.37 -14.82 0.06
CA TRP A 242 -8.40 -14.40 1.07
C TRP A 242 -8.30 -12.89 1.15
N ARG A 243 -8.14 -12.21 0.00
CA ARG A 243 -7.94 -10.77 -0.05
C ARG A 243 -9.13 -10.00 0.51
N THR A 244 -10.35 -10.48 0.28
CA THR A 244 -11.58 -9.88 0.80
C THR A 244 -11.84 -10.22 2.26
N ASN A 245 -11.55 -11.44 2.71
CA ASN A 245 -11.90 -11.88 4.06
C ASN A 245 -10.79 -11.75 5.10
N LYS A 246 -9.53 -11.50 4.73
CA LYS A 246 -8.39 -11.41 5.67
C LYS A 246 -8.54 -10.36 6.78
N HIS A 247 -9.42 -9.38 6.62
CA HIS A 247 -9.67 -8.34 7.62
C HIS A 247 -10.85 -8.67 8.55
N LYS A 248 -11.63 -9.71 8.27
CA LYS A 248 -12.77 -10.11 9.10
C LYS A 248 -12.29 -10.82 10.37
N PRO A 249 -12.81 -10.47 11.56
CA PRO A 249 -12.37 -11.05 12.83
C PRO A 249 -12.53 -12.58 12.87
N GLU A 250 -13.68 -13.10 12.42
CA GLU A 250 -13.95 -14.55 12.38
C GLU A 250 -12.96 -15.34 11.52
N PHE A 251 -12.47 -14.75 10.42
CA PHE A 251 -11.47 -15.38 9.56
C PHE A 251 -10.10 -15.40 10.22
N ARG A 252 -9.71 -14.27 10.84
CA ARG A 252 -8.45 -14.14 11.57
C ARG A 252 -8.37 -15.11 12.75
N GLU A 253 -9.46 -15.29 13.49
CA GLU A 253 -9.52 -16.19 14.64
C GLU A 253 -9.30 -17.66 14.30
N LYS A 254 -9.79 -18.13 13.14
CA LYS A 254 -9.64 -19.53 12.73
C LYS A 254 -8.30 -19.80 12.05
N VAL A 255 -7.81 -18.84 11.25
CA VAL A 255 -6.66 -19.04 10.36
C VAL A 255 -5.33 -18.66 11.03
N GLU A 256 -5.27 -17.56 11.79
CA GLU A 256 -4.02 -17.08 12.39
C GLU A 256 -3.39 -18.04 13.42
N PRO A 257 -4.15 -18.76 14.27
CA PRO A 257 -3.56 -19.74 15.18
C PRO A 257 -2.90 -20.93 14.46
N PHE A 258 -3.40 -21.30 13.28
CA PHE A 258 -2.83 -22.38 12.48
C PHE A 258 -1.47 -22.00 11.89
N TYR A 259 -1.32 -20.76 11.41
CA TYR A 259 -0.05 -20.24 10.88
C TYR A 259 1.10 -20.27 11.90
N LEU A 260 0.78 -20.08 13.19
CA LEU A 260 1.78 -20.13 14.26
C LEU A 260 2.28 -21.55 14.57
N LYS A 261 1.58 -22.59 14.10
CA LYS A 261 1.95 -24.00 14.29
C LYS A 261 2.79 -24.55 13.13
N VAL A 262 2.93 -23.80 12.03
CA VAL A 262 3.75 -24.23 10.89
C VAL A 262 5.23 -24.25 11.31
N PRO A 263 5.94 -25.38 11.15
CA PRO A 263 7.34 -25.48 11.52
C PRO A 263 8.19 -24.44 10.78
N VAL A 264 9.23 -23.92 11.45
CA VAL A 264 10.11 -22.81 11.01
C VAL A 264 9.40 -21.43 10.89
N PHE A 265 8.29 -21.34 10.16
CA PHE A 265 7.58 -20.07 9.92
C PHE A 265 6.82 -19.54 11.14
N GLY A 266 6.25 -20.41 11.96
CA GLY A 266 5.49 -20.03 13.16
C GLY A 266 6.36 -19.38 14.24
N ILE A 267 7.55 -19.93 14.48
CA ILE A 267 8.53 -19.39 15.45
C ILE A 267 9.01 -18.00 14.99
N LEU A 268 9.31 -17.86 13.69
CA LEU A 268 9.73 -16.58 13.12
C LEU A 268 8.61 -15.53 13.21
N ALA A 269 7.37 -15.90 12.86
CA ALA A 269 6.21 -15.02 12.97
C ALA A 269 5.99 -14.56 14.42
N LYS A 270 6.07 -15.47 15.39
CA LYS A 270 5.96 -15.15 16.82
C LYS A 270 7.04 -14.16 17.26
N LYS A 271 8.31 -14.38 16.88
CA LYS A 271 9.43 -13.46 17.21
C LYS A 271 9.22 -12.07 16.59
N ILE A 272 8.79 -12.00 15.33
CA ILE A 272 8.50 -10.72 14.66
C ILE A 272 7.36 -9.98 15.35
N ALA A 273 6.28 -10.69 15.68
CA ALA A 273 5.10 -10.11 16.28
C ALA A 273 5.39 -9.61 17.71
N LEU A 274 6.13 -10.39 18.52
CA LEU A 274 6.59 -9.98 19.84
C LEU A 274 7.55 -8.77 19.77
N ALA A 275 8.51 -8.79 18.85
CA ALA A 275 9.44 -7.66 18.68
C ALA A 275 8.70 -6.37 18.29
N ARG A 276 7.69 -6.46 17.40
CA ARG A 276 6.84 -5.31 17.04
C ARG A 276 6.02 -4.84 18.23
N PHE A 277 5.38 -5.77 18.95
CA PHE A 277 4.60 -5.47 20.16
C PHE A 277 5.45 -4.72 21.19
N SER A 278 6.59 -5.30 21.60
CA SER A 278 7.47 -4.69 22.61
C SER A 278 7.99 -3.32 22.17
N ARG A 279 8.37 -3.15 20.90
CA ARG A 279 8.85 -1.85 20.39
C ARG A 279 7.75 -0.80 20.36
N ASN A 280 6.58 -1.16 19.84
CA ASN A 280 5.43 -0.26 19.77
C ASN A 280 4.96 0.16 21.16
N LEU A 281 4.88 -0.79 22.10
CA LEU A 281 4.53 -0.53 23.50
C LEU A 281 5.54 0.41 24.13
N SER A 282 6.84 0.12 23.96
CA SER A 282 7.93 0.96 24.44
C SER A 282 7.89 2.38 23.85
N ALA A 283 7.56 2.52 22.57
CA ALA A 283 7.43 3.82 21.91
C ALA A 283 6.23 4.62 22.45
N MET A 284 5.07 3.98 22.64
CA MET A 284 3.89 4.64 23.20
C MET A 284 4.11 5.08 24.66
N LEU A 285 4.75 4.22 25.48
CA LEU A 285 5.06 4.56 26.86
C LEU A 285 6.08 5.70 26.97
N ARG A 286 7.12 5.71 26.13
CA ARG A 286 8.06 6.85 26.07
C ARG A 286 7.38 8.15 25.61
N ALA A 287 6.36 8.05 24.76
CA ALA A 287 5.53 9.17 24.33
C ALA A 287 4.45 9.57 25.36
N GLY A 288 4.50 9.03 26.59
CA GLY A 288 3.58 9.41 27.67
C GLY A 288 2.14 8.91 27.48
N VAL A 289 1.89 7.97 26.56
CA VAL A 289 0.56 7.40 26.34
C VAL A 289 0.22 6.49 27.52
N PRO A 290 -0.98 6.60 28.12
CA PRO A 290 -1.39 5.76 29.25
C PRO A 290 -1.29 4.26 28.92
N ILE A 291 -0.75 3.45 29.85
CA ILE A 291 -0.48 2.02 29.64
C ILE A 291 -1.70 1.24 29.13
N MET A 292 -2.89 1.52 29.65
CA MET A 292 -4.13 0.86 29.25
C MET A 292 -4.47 1.10 27.78
N GLN A 293 -4.32 2.35 27.33
CA GLN A 293 -4.55 2.74 25.94
C GLN A 293 -3.43 2.20 25.03
N ALA A 294 -2.18 2.21 25.51
CA ALA A 294 -1.06 1.64 24.80
C ALA A 294 -1.23 0.13 24.58
N LEU A 295 -1.69 -0.62 25.58
CA LEU A 295 -1.95 -2.06 25.47
C LEU A 295 -3.02 -2.39 24.43
N ASP A 296 -4.13 -1.63 24.37
CA ASP A 296 -5.15 -1.83 23.33
C ASP A 296 -4.56 -1.62 21.92
N ILE A 297 -3.99 -0.43 21.70
CA ILE A 297 -3.52 -0.01 20.37
C ILE A 297 -2.41 -0.92 19.87
N VAL A 298 -1.47 -1.28 20.75
CA VAL A 298 -0.32 -2.09 20.38
C VAL A 298 -0.71 -3.57 20.20
N GLY A 299 -1.67 -4.05 20.98
CA GLY A 299 -2.31 -5.35 20.79
C GLY A 299 -2.89 -5.48 19.38
N GLU A 300 -3.71 -4.51 18.96
CA GLU A 300 -4.32 -4.47 17.63
C GLU A 300 -3.25 -4.29 16.51
N ALA A 301 -2.28 -3.41 16.72
CA ALA A 301 -1.21 -3.13 15.76
C ALA A 301 -0.21 -4.29 15.58
N SER A 302 -0.18 -5.25 16.51
CA SER A 302 0.65 -6.46 16.39
C SER A 302 0.28 -7.27 15.14
N GLY A 303 -0.98 -7.17 14.68
CA GLY A 303 -1.51 -7.92 13.54
C GLY A 303 -1.57 -9.42 13.79
N ASN A 304 -1.59 -9.83 15.06
CA ASN A 304 -1.66 -11.22 15.49
C ASN A 304 -2.70 -11.34 16.61
N ILE A 305 -3.75 -12.12 16.37
CA ILE A 305 -4.87 -12.25 17.30
C ILE A 305 -4.49 -12.86 18.64
N VAL A 306 -3.44 -13.69 18.69
CA VAL A 306 -2.93 -14.28 19.94
C VAL A 306 -2.29 -13.20 20.80
N ILE A 307 -1.51 -12.29 20.20
CA ILE A 307 -0.90 -11.16 20.92
C ILE A 307 -1.98 -10.14 21.30
N GLU A 308 -2.95 -9.88 20.43
CA GLU A 308 -4.06 -8.97 20.73
C GLU A 308 -4.87 -9.44 21.93
N ARG A 309 -5.25 -10.73 21.98
CA ARG A 309 -5.93 -11.34 23.14
C ARG A 309 -5.07 -11.28 24.40
N ALA A 310 -3.80 -11.68 24.31
CA ALA A 310 -2.89 -11.58 25.44
C ALA A 310 -2.74 -10.13 25.96
N SER A 311 -2.77 -9.13 25.06
CA SER A 311 -2.74 -7.71 25.46
C SER A 311 -4.01 -7.29 26.20
N LYS A 312 -5.18 -7.76 25.75
CA LYS A 312 -6.47 -7.53 26.42
C LYS A 312 -6.50 -8.19 27.81
N ASP A 313 -5.95 -9.39 27.93
CA ASP A 313 -5.85 -10.10 29.22
C ASP A 313 -4.91 -9.36 30.18
N VAL A 314 -3.76 -8.90 29.70
CA VAL A 314 -2.81 -8.08 30.49
C VAL A 314 -3.47 -6.76 30.91
N LYS A 315 -4.22 -6.12 30.02
CA LYS A 315 -4.96 -4.89 30.33
C LYS A 315 -5.98 -5.12 31.44
N GLU A 316 -6.75 -6.21 31.39
CA GLU A 316 -7.71 -6.56 32.43
C GLU A 316 -7.03 -6.89 33.77
N SER A 317 -5.88 -7.58 33.72
CA SER A 317 -5.03 -7.80 34.89
C SER A 317 -4.59 -6.48 35.54
N VAL A 318 -4.08 -5.54 34.75
CA VAL A 318 -3.67 -4.21 35.25
C VAL A 318 -4.86 -3.42 35.80
N ARG A 319 -6.03 -3.49 35.14
CA ARG A 319 -7.28 -2.83 35.60
C ARG A 319 -7.71 -3.30 36.98
N THR A 320 -7.49 -4.58 37.27
CA THR A 320 -7.83 -5.22 38.55
C THR A 320 -6.73 -5.09 39.61
N GLY A 321 -5.64 -4.36 39.32
CA GLY A 321 -4.52 -4.14 40.24
C GLY A 321 -3.51 -5.28 40.31
N ASN A 322 -3.63 -6.27 39.42
CA ASN A 322 -2.70 -7.39 39.32
C ASN A 322 -1.44 -7.02 38.50
N SER A 323 -0.38 -7.82 38.69
CA SER A 323 0.90 -7.68 37.97
C SER A 323 0.74 -7.74 36.44
N LEU A 324 1.66 -7.06 35.73
CA LEU A 324 1.82 -7.13 34.26
C LEU A 324 2.25 -8.52 33.77
N ALA A 325 2.73 -9.40 34.65
CA ALA A 325 3.12 -10.75 34.32
C ALA A 325 1.88 -11.66 34.20
N CYS A 326 1.61 -12.15 32.98
CA CYS A 326 0.63 -13.21 32.76
C CYS A 326 1.21 -14.54 33.30
N ARG A 327 0.39 -15.34 34.01
CA ARG A 327 0.74 -16.72 34.39
C ARG A 327 0.59 -17.67 33.22
#